data_AF-A0A831LTP3-F1
#
_entry.id   AF-A0A831LTP3-F1
#
_cell.length_a   1.000
_cell.length_b   1.000
_cell.length_c   1.000
_cell.angle_alpha   90.00
_cell.angle_beta   90.00
_cell.angle_gamma   90.00
#
_symmetry.space_group_name_H-M   'P 1'
#
loop_
_entity.id
_entity.type
_entity.pdbx_description
1 polymer ?
#
loop_
_entity_poly.entity_id
_entity_poly.type
_entity_poly.pdbx_seq_one_letter_code
_entity_poly.pdbx_strand_id
1 'polypeptide(L)'
;EMAGLLQHFIAERYNLEPLYYHGGSSIKQRQETIHRFQNNHADKVFLLSLKAAGTGLNLTAASHVIHYDLWWNPAVENQATDRAYRIGQKNNVMVHRFITKNTFEEKINAIIQQKKALAEMTVATGENWIGNLSNKELRNIFNIS
;
A
#
# COMPACT_ATOMS: atom_id res chain seq x y z
N GLU A 1 -15.52 -2.16 -3.10
CA GLU A 1 -14.06 -1.91 -3.19
C GLU A 1 -13.31 -2.98 -2.40
N MET A 2 -12.06 -3.29 -2.75
CA MET A 2 -11.27 -4.36 -2.13
C MET A 2 -11.16 -4.25 -0.61
N ALA A 3 -10.98 -3.03 -0.08
CA ALA A 3 -10.92 -2.81 1.37
C ALA A 3 -12.18 -3.28 2.11
N GLY A 4 -13.37 -3.16 1.49
CA GLY A 4 -14.62 -3.68 2.06
C GLY A 4 -14.66 -5.21 2.11
N LEU A 5 -14.13 -5.89 1.09
CA LEU A 5 -13.98 -7.35 1.09
C LEU A 5 -13.00 -7.81 2.16
N LEU A 6 -11.88 -7.11 2.32
CA LEU A 6 -10.91 -7.39 3.38
C LEU A 6 -11.51 -7.17 4.77
N GLN A 7 -12.27 -6.09 4.95
CA GLN A 7 -12.93 -5.81 6.22
C GLN A 7 -13.88 -6.96 6.61
N HIS A 8 -14.71 -7.40 5.67
CA HIS A 8 -15.62 -8.52 5.87
C HIS A 8 -14.88 -9.83 6.16
N PHE A 9 -13.89 -10.19 5.32
CA PHE A 9 -13.08 -11.39 5.51
C PHE A 9 -12.39 -11.43 6.87
N ILE A 10 -11.82 -10.31 7.31
CA ILE A 10 -11.10 -10.26 8.59
C ILE A 10 -12.07 -10.38 9.77
N ALA A 11 -13.22 -9.72 9.69
CA ALA A 11 -14.28 -9.84 10.69
C ALA A 11 -14.77 -11.29 10.83
N GLU A 12 -15.11 -11.94 9.72
CA GLU A 12 -15.59 -13.32 9.76
C GLU A 12 -14.53 -14.32 10.19
N ARG A 13 -13.30 -14.20 9.67
CA ARG A 13 -12.28 -15.23 9.85
C ARG A 13 -11.56 -15.14 11.20
N TYR A 14 -11.41 -13.92 11.72
CA TYR A 14 -10.59 -13.63 12.89
C TYR A 14 -11.35 -12.94 14.03
N ASN A 15 -12.63 -12.63 13.86
CA ASN A 15 -13.44 -11.92 14.85
C ASN A 15 -12.79 -10.60 15.32
N LEU A 16 -12.21 -9.88 14.37
CA LEU A 16 -11.60 -8.57 14.56
C LEU A 16 -12.35 -7.56 13.71
N GLU A 17 -12.57 -6.34 14.22
CA GLU A 17 -13.11 -5.24 13.41
C GLU A 17 -11.97 -4.35 12.91
N PRO A 18 -11.62 -4.39 11.62
CA PRO A 18 -10.60 -3.52 11.08
C PRO A 18 -11.07 -2.07 11.07
N LEU A 19 -10.19 -1.19 11.49
CA LEU A 19 -10.33 0.24 11.26
C LEU A 19 -10.15 0.51 9.76
N TYR A 20 -10.97 1.39 9.18
CA TYR A 20 -10.85 1.74 7.76
C TYR A 20 -10.69 3.25 7.56
N TYR A 21 -9.62 3.63 6.84
CA TYR A 21 -9.29 5.02 6.50
C TYR A 21 -9.27 5.20 4.98
N HIS A 22 -10.18 6.04 4.47
CA HIS A 22 -10.31 6.32 3.04
C HIS A 22 -10.69 7.78 2.76
N GLY A 23 -10.63 8.17 1.47
CA GLY A 23 -10.86 9.54 1.02
C GLY A 23 -12.27 10.09 1.29
N GLY A 24 -13.25 9.21 1.55
CA GLY A 24 -14.63 9.62 1.85
C GLY A 24 -14.92 9.91 3.32
N SER A 25 -14.02 9.53 4.25
CA SER A 25 -14.23 9.75 5.68
C SER A 25 -14.08 11.24 6.04
N SER A 26 -14.91 11.74 6.96
CA SER A 26 -14.80 13.10 7.50
C SER A 26 -13.50 13.30 8.30
N ILE A 27 -13.07 14.55 8.49
CA ILE A 27 -11.87 14.88 9.27
C ILE A 27 -11.96 14.30 10.70
N LYS A 28 -13.12 14.42 11.34
CA LYS A 28 -13.34 13.89 12.69
C LYS A 28 -13.19 12.38 12.74
N GLN A 29 -13.80 11.65 11.80
CA GLN A 29 -13.66 10.20 11.71
C GLN A 29 -12.20 9.80 11.49
N ARG A 30 -11.49 10.49 10.59
CA ARG A 30 -10.07 10.24 10.32
C ARG A 30 -9.20 10.36 11.57
N GLN A 31 -9.38 11.43 12.34
CA GLN A 31 -8.64 11.64 13.59
C GLN A 31 -8.95 10.56 14.62
N GLU A 32 -10.22 10.21 14.80
CA GLU A 32 -10.66 9.16 15.71
C GLU A 32 -10.06 7.80 15.34
N THR A 33 -10.12 7.41 14.06
CA THR A 33 -9.56 6.15 13.57
C THR A 33 -8.05 6.06 13.83
N ILE A 34 -7.30 7.14 13.58
CA ILE A 34 -5.85 7.18 13.88
C ILE A 34 -5.62 7.08 15.39
N HIS A 35 -6.36 7.84 16.20
CA HIS A 35 -6.22 7.84 17.65
C HIS A 35 -6.47 6.45 18.23
N ARG A 36 -7.56 5.80 17.79
CA ARG A 36 -7.89 4.43 18.17
C ARG A 36 -6.76 3.46 17.83
N PHE A 37 -6.29 3.45 16.59
CA PHE A 37 -5.21 2.55 16.18
C PHE A 37 -3.92 2.72 16.99
N GLN A 38 -3.59 3.97 17.32
CA GLN A 38 -2.36 4.28 18.04
C GLN A 38 -2.41 3.93 19.54
N ASN A 39 -3.59 3.96 20.15
CA ASN A 39 -3.74 3.89 21.61
C ASN A 39 -4.57 2.71 22.14
N ASN A 40 -5.37 2.07 21.29
CA ASN A 40 -6.21 0.94 21.69
C ASN A 40 -5.61 -0.39 21.22
N HIS A 41 -5.12 -1.19 22.16
CA HIS A 41 -4.52 -2.50 21.88
C HIS A 41 -5.50 -3.55 21.31
N ALA A 42 -6.81 -3.31 21.40
CA ALA A 42 -7.82 -4.16 20.76
C ALA A 42 -7.88 -3.93 19.24
N ASP A 43 -7.56 -2.72 18.75
CA ASP A 43 -7.64 -2.33 17.34
C ASP A 43 -6.36 -2.75 16.59
N LYS A 44 -6.27 -4.03 16.22
CA LYS A 44 -5.05 -4.63 15.66
C LYS A 44 -4.86 -4.42 14.15
N VAL A 45 -5.90 -4.05 13.42
CA VAL A 45 -5.89 -3.97 11.96
C VAL A 45 -6.36 -2.60 11.50
N PHE A 46 -5.56 -1.96 10.65
CA PHE A 46 -5.86 -0.68 10.01
C PHE A 46 -5.78 -0.82 8.49
N LEU A 47 -6.92 -0.70 7.83
CA LEU A 47 -7.03 -0.67 6.37
C LEU A 47 -6.89 0.78 5.90
N LEU A 48 -5.95 1.00 4.99
CA LEU A 48 -5.67 2.30 4.40
C LEU A 48 -5.75 2.19 2.89
N SER A 49 -6.54 3.05 2.25
CA SER A 49 -6.45 3.18 0.79
C SER A 49 -5.22 4.01 0.42
N LEU A 50 -4.45 3.55 -0.58
CA LEU A 50 -3.21 4.20 -1.04
C LEU A 50 -3.41 5.69 -1.39
N LYS A 51 -4.54 6.04 -2.02
CA LYS A 51 -4.88 7.44 -2.33
C LYS A 51 -5.00 8.31 -1.07
N ALA A 52 -5.45 7.73 0.05
CA ALA A 52 -5.59 8.43 1.32
C ALA A 52 -4.27 8.50 2.12
N ALA A 53 -3.27 7.69 1.76
CA ALA A 53 -1.95 7.64 2.41
C ALA A 53 -1.11 8.92 2.22
N GLY A 54 -1.48 9.78 1.26
CA GLY A 54 -0.83 11.08 1.03
C GLY A 54 -1.04 12.14 2.12
N THR A 55 -1.91 11.88 3.11
CA THR A 55 -2.41 12.88 4.07
C THR A 55 -1.57 13.09 5.33
N GLY A 56 -0.32 12.61 5.39
CA GLY A 56 0.58 12.94 6.51
C GLY A 56 0.39 12.10 7.78
N LEU A 57 -0.14 10.89 7.67
CA LEU A 57 -0.52 10.02 8.80
C LEU A 57 0.67 9.59 9.68
N ASN A 58 0.38 9.30 10.96
CA ASN A 58 1.33 8.68 11.89
C ASN A 58 0.75 7.37 12.42
N LEU A 59 1.32 6.24 12.03
CA LEU A 59 0.85 4.88 12.32
C LEU A 59 1.93 4.06 13.02
N THR A 60 2.65 4.67 13.96
CA THR A 60 3.78 4.09 14.69
C THR A 60 3.40 2.92 15.61
N ALA A 61 2.12 2.64 15.83
CA ALA A 61 1.67 1.42 16.48
C ALA A 61 1.78 0.19 15.57
N ALA A 62 1.84 0.37 14.24
CA ALA A 62 2.01 -0.72 13.29
C ALA A 62 3.43 -1.29 13.34
N SER A 63 3.54 -2.60 13.54
CA SER A 63 4.78 -3.37 13.36
C SER A 63 4.80 -4.18 12.06
N HIS A 64 3.66 -4.25 11.36
CA HIS A 64 3.52 -4.92 10.08
C HIS A 64 2.79 -4.00 9.10
N VAL A 65 3.32 -3.90 7.88
CA VAL A 65 2.70 -3.23 6.74
C VAL A 65 2.51 -4.26 5.64
N ILE A 66 1.30 -4.36 5.10
CA ILE A 66 0.98 -5.27 3.99
C ILE A 66 0.52 -4.42 2.81
N HIS A 67 1.32 -4.38 1.74
CA HIS A 67 0.90 -3.88 0.44
C HIS A 67 0.14 -4.99 -0.27
N TYR A 68 -1.18 -4.88 -0.22
CA TYR A 68 -2.09 -5.91 -0.72
C TYR A 68 -2.18 -5.88 -2.25
N ASP A 69 -2.32 -4.69 -2.83
CA ASP A 69 -2.37 -4.48 -4.27
C ASP A 69 -1.04 -3.92 -4.78
N LEU A 70 -0.61 -4.34 -5.98
CA LEU A 70 0.59 -3.81 -6.63
C LEU A 70 0.34 -2.38 -7.13
N TRP A 71 1.04 -1.40 -6.55
CA TRP A 71 1.00 -0.01 -7.03
C TRP A 71 2.13 0.29 -8.02
N TRP A 72 1.82 0.92 -9.15
CA TRP A 72 2.79 1.15 -10.23
C TRP A 72 3.81 2.26 -9.94
N ASN A 73 3.57 3.09 -8.91
CA ASN A 73 4.50 4.13 -8.47
C ASN A 73 5.13 3.77 -7.11
N PRO A 74 6.38 3.25 -7.09
CA PRO A 74 7.06 2.87 -5.85
C PRO A 74 7.13 3.96 -4.80
N ALA A 75 7.20 5.24 -5.21
CA ALA A 75 7.29 6.34 -4.26
C ALA A 75 6.03 6.48 -3.40
N VAL A 76 4.85 6.19 -3.95
CA VAL A 76 3.57 6.23 -3.22
C VAL A 76 3.47 5.05 -2.26
N GLU A 77 3.90 3.86 -2.68
CA GLU A 77 3.96 2.66 -1.83
C GLU A 77 4.95 2.84 -0.66
N ASN A 78 6.13 3.38 -0.95
CA ASN A 78 7.12 3.73 0.07
C ASN A 78 6.56 4.76 1.04
N GLN A 79 5.92 5.83 0.55
CA GLN A 79 5.30 6.83 1.42
C GLN A 79 4.23 6.24 2.33
N ALA A 80 3.45 5.26 1.85
CA ALA A 80 2.48 4.54 2.68
C ALA A 80 3.18 3.72 3.78
N THR A 81 4.29 3.08 3.44
CA THR A 81 5.16 2.36 4.41
C THR A 81 5.75 3.29 5.46
N ASP A 82 6.23 4.46 5.04
CA ASP A 82 6.85 5.47 5.90
C ASP A 82 5.88 6.01 6.97
N ARG A 83 4.56 5.80 6.81
CA ARG A 83 3.59 6.15 7.86
C ARG A 83 3.78 5.32 9.13
N ALA A 84 4.24 4.08 9.01
CA ALA A 84 4.59 3.21 10.13
C ALA A 84 6.05 3.41 10.60
N TYR A 85 6.94 3.76 9.67
CA TYR A 85 8.35 4.05 9.95
C TYR A 85 8.58 5.55 10.26
N ARG A 86 8.02 6.02 11.38
CA ARG A 86 8.11 7.42 11.83
C ARG A 86 8.71 7.57 13.23
N ILE A 87 9.08 8.81 13.57
CA ILE A 87 9.46 9.20 14.93
C ILE A 87 8.36 8.77 15.91
N GLY A 88 8.75 8.03 16.95
CA GLY A 88 7.82 7.44 17.93
C GLY A 88 7.53 5.96 17.71
N GLN A 89 8.00 5.36 16.62
CA GLN A 89 8.04 3.91 16.44
C GLN A 89 8.98 3.28 17.47
N LYS A 90 8.54 2.19 18.10
CA LYS A 90 9.30 1.47 19.14
C LYS A 90 9.61 0.02 18.76
N ASN A 91 9.02 -0.47 17.69
CA ASN A 91 9.16 -1.85 17.21
C ASN A 91 9.77 -1.89 15.81
N ASN A 92 10.35 -3.03 15.45
CA ASN A 92 10.72 -3.29 14.05
C ASN A 92 9.46 -3.33 13.19
N VAL A 93 9.52 -2.69 12.02
CA VAL A 93 8.44 -2.69 11.03
C VAL A 93 8.77 -3.69 9.93
N MET A 94 7.97 -4.75 9.81
CA MET A 94 8.07 -5.70 8.70
C MET A 94 7.13 -5.30 7.57
N VAL A 95 7.68 -5.19 6.36
CA VAL A 95 6.92 -4.81 5.17
C VAL A 95 6.75 -6.04 4.29
N HIS A 96 5.50 -6.39 4.05
CA HIS A 96 5.08 -7.47 3.18
C HIS A 96 4.48 -6.88 1.92
N ARG A 97 4.89 -7.38 0.76
CA ARG A 97 4.34 -6.96 -0.53
C ARG A 97 3.85 -8.18 -1.27
N PHE A 98 2.57 -8.21 -1.58
CA PHE A 98 1.97 -9.32 -2.30
C PHE A 98 2.12 -9.13 -3.80
N ILE A 99 2.51 -10.21 -4.46
CA ILE A 99 2.63 -10.30 -5.92
C ILE A 99 2.11 -11.66 -6.32
N THR A 100 1.13 -11.67 -7.20
CA THR A 100 0.49 -12.89 -7.67
C THR A 100 1.32 -13.52 -8.77
N LYS A 101 1.83 -14.73 -8.51
CA LYS A 101 2.63 -15.50 -9.47
C LYS A 101 1.84 -15.89 -10.72
N ASN A 102 2.53 -15.99 -11.85
CA ASN A 102 1.99 -16.31 -13.17
C ASN A 102 0.88 -15.35 -13.61
N THR A 103 0.97 -14.09 -13.18
CA THR A 103 0.05 -13.03 -13.59
C THR A 103 0.83 -11.84 -14.14
N PHE A 104 0.12 -10.87 -14.71
CA PHE A 104 0.70 -9.63 -15.17
C PHE A 104 1.42 -8.85 -14.03
N GLU A 105 1.09 -9.09 -12.76
CA GLU A 105 1.74 -8.44 -11.61
C GLU A 105 3.24 -8.72 -11.54
N GLU A 106 3.69 -9.94 -11.88
CA GLU A 106 5.13 -10.26 -11.90
C GLU A 106 5.87 -9.45 -12.97
N LYS A 107 5.26 -9.29 -14.14
CA LYS A 107 5.83 -8.54 -15.26
C LYS A 107 5.88 -7.05 -14.96
N ILE A 108 4.79 -6.50 -14.42
CA ILE A 108 4.74 -5.10 -14.00
C ILE A 108 5.76 -4.85 -12.89
N ASN A 109 5.84 -5.74 -11.89
CA ASN A 109 6.84 -5.63 -10.84
C ASN A 109 8.27 -5.64 -11.40
N ALA A 110 8.59 -6.53 -12.35
CA ALA A 110 9.91 -6.57 -12.97
C ALA A 110 10.26 -5.24 -13.68
N ILE A 111 9.31 -4.66 -14.42
CA ILE A 111 9.50 -3.35 -15.08
C ILE A 111 9.69 -2.24 -14.04
N ILE A 112 8.91 -2.24 -12.97
CA ILE A 112 9.04 -1.29 -11.86
C ILE A 112 10.43 -1.37 -11.24
N GLN A 113 10.93 -2.58 -10.94
CA GLN A 113 12.27 -2.75 -10.37
C GLN A 113 13.37 -2.30 -11.33
N GLN A 114 13.23 -2.61 -12.63
CA GLN A 114 14.19 -2.15 -13.64
C GLN A 114 14.23 -0.62 -13.75
N LYS A 115 13.05 0.02 -13.78
CA LYS A 115 12.96 1.49 -13.81
C LYS A 115 13.43 2.13 -12.52
N LYS A 116 13.17 1.51 -11.36
CA LYS A 116 13.68 1.98 -10.07
C LYS A 116 15.21 1.98 -10.06
N ALA A 117 15.85 0.92 -10.52
CA ALA A 117 17.31 0.87 -10.63
C ALA A 117 17.87 1.99 -11.52
N LEU A 118 17.19 2.30 -12.64
CA LEU A 118 17.56 3.41 -13.53
C LEU A 118 17.30 4.80 -12.91
N ALA A 119 16.21 4.96 -12.14
CA ALA A 119 15.89 6.20 -11.43
C ALA A 119 16.78 6.41 -10.18
N GLU A 120 17.27 5.34 -9.55
CA GLU A 120 18.32 5.49 -8.53
C GLU A 120 19.62 6.02 -9.15
N MET A 121 19.81 5.83 -10.46
CA MET A 121 20.89 6.43 -11.25
C MET A 121 20.55 7.83 -11.80
N THR A 122 19.29 8.29 -11.74
CA THR A 122 18.82 9.58 -12.30
C THR A 122 17.59 10.17 -11.58
N VAL A 123 17.56 11.47 -11.23
CA VAL A 123 16.58 12.10 -10.29
C VAL A 123 15.09 12.15 -10.76
N ALA A 124 14.66 11.35 -11.74
CA ALA A 124 13.29 11.38 -12.27
C ALA A 124 12.43 10.18 -11.82
N THR A 125 11.45 10.42 -10.96
CA THR A 125 10.35 9.48 -10.63
C THR A 125 9.01 10.08 -11.03
N GLY A 126 8.14 9.32 -11.72
CA GLY A 126 6.82 9.79 -12.13
C GLY A 126 5.83 8.67 -12.48
N GLU A 127 4.53 8.99 -12.44
CA GLU A 127 3.42 8.03 -12.53
C GLU A 127 3.07 7.57 -13.95
N ASN A 128 3.52 8.28 -14.99
CA ASN A 128 3.02 8.10 -16.36
C ASN A 128 3.82 7.13 -17.24
N TRP A 129 4.63 6.25 -16.66
CA TRP A 129 5.51 5.38 -17.47
C TRP A 129 4.76 4.26 -18.21
N ILE A 130 3.64 3.78 -17.68
CA ILE A 130 2.80 2.76 -18.33
C ILE A 130 2.20 3.28 -19.64
N GLY A 131 1.78 4.55 -19.67
CA GLY A 131 1.23 5.18 -20.87
C GLY A 131 2.24 5.34 -22.01
N ASN A 132 3.53 5.21 -21.70
CA ASN A 132 4.63 5.37 -22.67
C ASN A 132 5.16 4.03 -23.19
N LEU A 133 4.55 2.90 -22.82
CA LEU A 133 4.96 1.58 -23.33
C LEU A 133 4.57 1.42 -24.79
N SER A 134 5.45 0.80 -25.58
CA SER A 134 5.15 0.41 -26.95
C SER A 134 4.08 -0.69 -27.00
N ASN A 135 3.38 -0.82 -28.13
CA ASN A 135 2.41 -1.90 -28.36
C ASN A 135 2.99 -3.31 -28.14
N LYS A 136 4.29 -3.49 -28.41
CA LYS A 136 4.99 -4.76 -28.18
C LYS A 136 5.15 -5.04 -26.69
N GLU A 137 5.55 -4.04 -25.91
CA GLU A 137 5.70 -4.15 -24.45
C GLU A 137 4.34 -4.38 -23.77
N LEU A 138 3.30 -3.66 -24.20
CA LEU A 138 1.94 -3.85 -23.71
C LEU A 138 1.45 -5.29 -23.96
N ARG A 139 1.60 -5.82 -25.18
CA ARG A 139 1.23 -7.21 -25.49
C ARG A 139 1.97 -8.23 -24.62
N ASN A 140 3.25 -8.00 -24.36
CA ASN A 140 4.05 -8.90 -23.53
C ASN A 140 3.59 -8.92 -22.06
N ILE A 141 3.08 -7.80 -21.53
CA ILE A 141 2.53 -7.72 -20.17
C ILE A 141 1.26 -8.56 -20.03
N PHE A 142 0.37 -8.52 -21.03
CA PHE A 142 -0.94 -9.17 -20.97
C PHE A 142 -0.96 -10.63 -21.42
N ASN A 143 0.07 -11.11 -22.12
CA ASN A 143 0.18 -12.54 -22.41
C ASN A 143 0.44 -13.30 -21.10
N ILE A 144 -0.44 -14.23 -20.75
CA ILE A 144 -0.19 -15.15 -19.64
C ILE A 144 0.81 -16.19 -20.16
N SER A 145 1.87 -16.44 -19.38
CA SER A 145 2.87 -17.47 -19.69
C SER A 145 2.36 -18.86 -19.33
#